data_AF-A0A560EL28-F1
#
_entry.id   AF-A0A560EL28-F1
#
_cell.length_a   1.000
_cell.length_b   1.000
_cell.length_c   1.000
_cell.angle_alpha   90.00
_cell.angle_beta   90.00
_cell.angle_gamma   90.00
#
_symmetry.space_group_name_H-M   'P 1'
#
loop_
_entity.id
_entity.type
_entity.pdbx_description
1 polymer ?
#
loop_
_entity_poly.entity_id
_entity_poly.type
_entity_poly.pdbx_seq_one_letter_code
_entity_poly.pdbx_strand_id
1 'polypeptide(L)'
;MKKSGYTQADYDSAIALFERALCLFGLVGGLGSRARRGWGSIALHALEGSGSETFTRPTTVEDYIVAVKKQLPKHAHDPLPPYTAVGRDSRVEVVVPDDGNALSVLDTMGKAMQRYRSWGHTKKHSDSGPLVNDQPSEKNFQDDHDWFRKNSDPRFRTPDFVPRRSIFGLPHNYGDGFGVAPSQPGMDRRASPLLLHVHPLAADWFIGVALLLPARFLPGEQNGETLVTVKINQRNATRPYTVDWKVLNTLLDGYPQPDGKGRAPYFPNKRPVYP
;
A
#
# COMPACT_ATOMS: atom_id res chain seq x y z
N MET A 1 17.41 -21.69 -41.40
CA MET A 1 16.74 -21.40 -40.11
C MET A 1 17.79 -21.21 -39.03
N LYS A 2 18.08 -19.98 -38.61
CA LYS A 2 18.89 -19.78 -37.39
C LYS A 2 18.01 -20.16 -36.20
N LYS A 3 18.31 -21.27 -35.52
CA LYS A 3 17.83 -21.49 -34.16
C LYS A 3 18.44 -20.37 -33.32
N SER A 4 17.67 -19.32 -33.04
CA SER A 4 17.95 -18.44 -31.92
C SER A 4 17.72 -19.30 -30.68
N GLY A 5 18.78 -19.97 -30.23
CA GLY A 5 18.78 -20.79 -29.03
C GLY A 5 19.31 -19.95 -27.88
N TYR A 6 18.58 -19.92 -26.78
CA TYR A 6 19.08 -19.38 -25.51
C TYR A 6 20.40 -20.06 -25.14
N THR A 7 21.35 -19.26 -24.67
CA THR A 7 22.64 -19.71 -24.16
C THR A 7 22.50 -20.22 -22.73
N GLN A 8 23.50 -20.96 -22.23
CA GLN A 8 23.54 -21.35 -20.81
C GLN A 8 23.44 -20.11 -19.89
N ALA A 9 24.10 -19.02 -20.26
CA ALA A 9 24.05 -17.76 -19.51
C ALA A 9 22.64 -17.14 -19.45
N ASP A 10 21.82 -17.32 -20.50
CA ASP A 10 20.43 -16.88 -20.49
C ASP A 10 19.60 -17.70 -19.49
N TYR A 11 19.82 -19.02 -19.44
CA TYR A 11 19.17 -19.90 -18.46
C TYR A 11 19.59 -19.57 -17.03
N ASP A 12 20.90 -19.41 -16.79
CA ASP A 12 21.42 -19.07 -15.46
C ASP A 12 20.86 -17.73 -14.97
N SER A 13 20.76 -16.74 -15.87
CA SER A 13 20.14 -15.45 -15.57
C SER A 13 18.65 -15.57 -15.27
N ALA A 14 17.91 -16.37 -16.03
CA ALA A 14 16.49 -16.59 -15.81
C ALA A 14 16.21 -17.30 -14.47
N ILE A 15 17.04 -18.29 -14.12
CA ILE A 15 16.98 -18.99 -12.83
C ILE A 15 17.23 -17.99 -11.69
N ALA A 16 18.30 -17.20 -11.76
CA ALA A 16 18.62 -16.23 -10.73
C ALA A 16 17.50 -15.18 -10.53
N LEU A 17 16.88 -14.71 -11.63
CA LEU A 17 15.75 -13.78 -11.57
C LEU A 17 14.51 -14.43 -10.96
N PHE A 18 14.23 -15.69 -11.30
CA PHE A 18 13.11 -16.45 -10.75
C PHE A 18 13.28 -16.71 -9.26
N GLU A 19 14.46 -17.16 -8.82
CA GLU A 19 14.79 -17.37 -7.41
C GLU A 19 14.64 -16.08 -6.60
N ARG A 20 15.18 -14.97 -7.11
CA ARG A 20 15.03 -13.64 -6.50
C ARG A 20 13.58 -13.22 -6.40
N ALA A 21 12.78 -13.43 -7.46
CA ALA A 21 11.36 -13.12 -7.47
C ALA A 21 10.60 -13.95 -6.44
N LEU A 22 10.89 -15.25 -6.32
CA LEU A 22 10.32 -16.12 -5.30
C LEU A 22 10.69 -15.69 -3.89
N CYS A 23 11.96 -15.36 -3.65
CA CYS A 23 12.43 -14.89 -2.35
C CYS A 23 11.70 -13.59 -1.94
N LEU A 24 11.61 -12.60 -2.84
CA LEU A 24 10.82 -11.39 -2.59
C LEU A 24 9.35 -11.71 -2.34
N PHE A 25 8.78 -12.61 -3.13
CA PHE A 25 7.38 -13.01 -2.97
C PHE A 25 7.12 -13.65 -1.60
N GLY A 26 8.05 -14.44 -1.07
CA GLY A 26 7.98 -14.98 0.29
C GLY A 26 8.25 -13.97 1.42
N LEU A 27 8.94 -12.86 1.11
CA LEU A 27 9.25 -11.83 2.10
C LEU A 27 8.14 -10.79 2.23
N VAL A 28 7.53 -10.38 1.10
CA VAL A 28 6.59 -9.24 1.04
C VAL A 28 5.34 -9.51 0.19
N GLY A 29 5.17 -10.72 -0.33
CA GLY A 29 4.09 -11.09 -1.26
C GLY A 29 2.94 -11.87 -0.63
N GLY A 30 1.91 -12.10 -1.44
CA GLY A 30 0.74 -12.87 -1.03
C GLY A 30 -0.20 -13.14 -2.20
N LEU A 31 -1.18 -14.03 -1.99
CA LEU A 31 -2.19 -14.41 -2.97
C LEU A 31 -3.61 -14.10 -2.49
N GLY A 32 -4.50 -13.85 -3.45
CA GLY A 32 -5.93 -13.67 -3.19
C GLY A 32 -6.40 -12.21 -3.15
N SER A 33 -7.72 -12.03 -2.96
CA SER A 33 -8.44 -10.76 -3.17
C SER A 33 -8.06 -9.63 -2.22
N ARG A 34 -7.30 -9.93 -1.16
CA ARG A 34 -6.87 -8.99 -0.12
C ARG A 34 -5.37 -9.09 0.22
N ALA A 35 -4.58 -9.69 -0.67
CA ALA A 35 -3.12 -9.81 -0.53
C ALA A 35 -2.43 -8.50 -0.12
N ARG A 36 -2.84 -7.38 -0.72
CA ARG A 36 -2.27 -6.05 -0.40
C ARG A 36 -2.66 -5.48 0.97
N ARG A 37 -3.56 -6.15 1.70
CA ARG A 37 -4.00 -5.79 3.05
C ARG A 37 -3.56 -6.83 4.08
N GLY A 38 -2.55 -7.64 3.79
CA GLY A 38 -2.00 -8.67 4.68
C GLY A 38 -2.71 -10.03 4.63
N TRP A 39 -3.90 -10.11 4.05
CA TRP A 39 -4.61 -11.39 3.91
C TRP A 39 -4.03 -12.24 2.79
N GLY A 40 -3.65 -13.47 3.07
CA GLY A 40 -3.05 -14.36 2.07
C GLY A 40 -1.55 -14.10 1.88
N SER A 41 -0.91 -13.47 2.86
CA SER A 41 0.55 -13.45 3.00
C SER A 41 1.17 -14.84 2.85
N ILE A 42 2.23 -14.92 2.07
CA ILE A 42 2.97 -16.17 1.84
C ILE A 42 4.39 -15.98 2.34
N ALA A 43 4.90 -16.99 3.05
CA ALA A 43 6.29 -17.05 3.45
C ALA A 43 6.91 -18.35 2.94
N LEU A 44 8.10 -18.23 2.35
CA LEU A 44 8.89 -19.41 1.98
C LEU A 44 9.56 -19.95 3.23
N HIS A 45 9.48 -21.28 3.43
CA HIS A 45 10.24 -21.97 4.47
C HIS A 45 11.70 -22.15 4.07
N ALA A 46 11.93 -22.64 2.86
CA ALA A 46 13.23 -22.76 2.23
C ALA A 46 13.09 -22.71 0.70
N LEU A 47 14.18 -22.37 0.01
CA LEU A 47 14.33 -22.54 -1.44
C LEU A 47 15.68 -23.23 -1.70
N GLU A 48 15.62 -24.43 -2.26
CA GLU A 48 16.78 -25.27 -2.59
C GLU A 48 16.88 -25.44 -4.11
N GLY A 49 18.09 -25.31 -4.67
CA GLY A 49 18.29 -25.29 -6.12
C GLY A 49 19.77 -25.35 -6.52
N SER A 50 20.02 -25.58 -7.81
CA SER A 50 21.37 -25.83 -8.36
C SER A 50 22.19 -24.54 -8.51
N GLY A 51 22.93 -24.18 -7.46
CA GLY A 51 24.09 -23.25 -7.56
C GLY A 51 24.02 -21.97 -6.72
N SER A 52 22.91 -21.65 -6.07
CA SER A 52 22.76 -20.48 -5.18
C SER A 52 22.76 -20.87 -3.70
N GLU A 53 23.07 -19.91 -2.82
CA GLU A 53 22.88 -20.08 -1.37
C GLU A 53 21.41 -20.42 -1.09
N THR A 54 21.17 -21.52 -0.40
CA THR A 54 19.84 -21.91 0.09
C THR A 54 19.19 -20.74 0.82
N PHE A 55 18.05 -20.26 0.32
CA PHE A 55 17.24 -19.33 1.09
C PHE A 55 16.58 -20.10 2.23
N THR A 56 16.70 -19.59 3.44
CA THR A 56 15.96 -20.07 4.60
C THR A 56 15.11 -18.93 5.14
N ARG A 57 13.94 -19.28 5.67
CA ARG A 57 13.06 -18.31 6.30
C ARG A 57 13.80 -17.55 7.40
N PRO A 58 13.73 -16.21 7.43
CA PRO A 58 14.25 -15.41 8.53
C PRO A 58 13.75 -15.87 9.90
N THR A 59 14.63 -15.90 10.90
CA THR A 59 14.28 -16.31 12.26
C THR A 59 14.09 -15.12 13.21
N THR A 60 14.71 -14.00 12.88
CA THR A 60 14.65 -12.73 13.62
C THR A 60 14.27 -11.57 12.70
N VAL A 61 13.94 -10.41 13.29
CA VAL A 61 13.69 -9.18 12.53
C VAL A 61 14.94 -8.75 11.77
N GLU A 62 16.11 -8.95 12.36
CA GLU A 62 17.42 -8.64 11.80
C GLU A 62 17.70 -9.51 10.56
N ASP A 63 17.47 -10.83 10.66
CA ASP A 63 17.58 -11.74 9.51
C ASP A 63 16.63 -11.32 8.39
N TYR A 64 15.41 -10.91 8.75
CA TYR A 64 14.41 -10.47 7.79
C TYR A 64 14.87 -9.22 7.04
N ILE A 65 15.42 -8.24 7.76
CA ILE A 65 15.99 -7.02 7.16
C ILE A 65 17.11 -7.37 6.18
N VAL A 66 18.02 -8.26 6.57
CA VAL A 66 19.12 -8.71 5.70
C VAL A 66 18.58 -9.42 4.47
N ALA A 67 17.60 -10.32 4.64
CA ALA A 67 16.98 -11.07 3.56
C ALA A 67 16.32 -10.15 2.53
N VAL A 68 15.53 -9.16 2.97
CA VAL A 68 14.89 -8.19 2.06
C VAL A 68 15.95 -7.35 1.31
N LYS A 69 16.95 -6.81 2.02
CA LYS A 69 18.00 -6.00 1.41
C LYS A 69 18.81 -6.77 0.37
N LYS A 70 19.05 -8.07 0.59
CA LYS A 70 19.72 -8.95 -0.39
C LYS A 70 18.95 -9.03 -1.71
N GLN A 71 17.63 -8.98 -1.66
CA GLN A 71 16.79 -9.13 -2.85
C GLN A 71 16.40 -7.82 -3.53
N LEU A 72 16.60 -6.65 -2.91
CA LEU A 72 16.25 -5.36 -3.51
C LEU A 72 17.48 -4.67 -4.13
N PRO A 73 17.31 -3.88 -5.21
CA PRO A 73 18.42 -3.16 -5.82
C PRO A 73 18.99 -2.13 -4.85
N LYS A 74 20.32 -2.02 -4.72
CA LYS A 74 20.97 -1.06 -3.82
C LYS A 74 20.58 0.39 -4.13
N HIS A 75 20.42 0.71 -5.41
CA HIS A 75 20.04 2.02 -5.91
C HIS A 75 18.97 1.87 -7.00
N ALA A 76 17.86 2.57 -6.82
CA ALA A 76 16.88 2.80 -7.88
C ALA A 76 16.86 4.32 -8.16
N HIS A 77 16.87 4.70 -9.43
CA HIS A 77 17.03 6.10 -9.83
C HIS A 77 15.69 6.79 -10.14
N ASP A 78 14.73 6.04 -10.66
CA ASP A 78 13.42 6.57 -11.02
C ASP A 78 12.53 6.67 -9.77
N PRO A 79 12.12 7.87 -9.33
CA PRO A 79 11.20 8.02 -8.20
C PRO A 79 9.77 7.57 -8.50
N LEU A 80 9.37 7.59 -9.77
CA LEU A 80 8.02 7.25 -10.21
C LEU A 80 8.11 6.37 -11.47
N PRO A 81 8.55 5.10 -11.32
CA PRO A 81 8.57 4.15 -12.41
C PRO A 81 7.21 4.10 -13.14
N PRO A 82 7.20 3.82 -14.46
CA PRO A 82 5.97 3.83 -15.24
C PRO A 82 4.99 2.70 -14.87
N TYR A 83 5.47 1.68 -14.16
CA TYR A 83 4.69 0.55 -13.64
C TYR A 83 5.04 0.31 -12.16
N THR A 84 4.23 -0.48 -11.45
CA THR A 84 4.52 -0.84 -10.05
C THR A 84 5.84 -1.61 -9.99
N ALA A 85 6.89 -0.94 -9.53
CA ALA A 85 8.24 -1.45 -9.48
C ALA A 85 9.00 -0.75 -8.35
N VAL A 86 10.15 -1.32 -8.00
CA VAL A 86 11.06 -0.70 -7.04
C VAL A 86 11.68 0.53 -7.70
N GLY A 87 11.31 1.69 -7.19
CA GLY A 87 11.85 3.01 -7.56
C GLY A 87 12.64 3.64 -6.41
N ARG A 88 13.18 4.83 -6.65
CA ARG A 88 13.97 5.59 -5.66
C ARG A 88 13.23 5.79 -4.33
N ASP A 89 11.93 6.04 -4.42
CA ASP A 89 11.08 6.40 -3.28
C ASP A 89 10.25 5.20 -2.76
N SER A 90 10.50 3.99 -3.28
CA SER A 90 9.93 2.75 -2.71
C SER A 90 10.37 2.57 -1.27
N ARG A 91 9.56 1.97 -0.40
CA ARG A 91 9.91 1.71 1.00
C ARG A 91 9.46 0.32 1.46
N VAL A 92 10.24 -0.33 2.30
CA VAL A 92 9.89 -1.51 3.09
C VAL A 92 10.13 -1.15 4.55
N GLU A 93 9.16 -1.42 5.40
CA GLU A 93 9.24 -1.21 6.84
C GLU A 93 8.64 -2.39 7.58
N VAL A 94 9.24 -2.76 8.71
CA VAL A 94 8.58 -3.58 9.72
C VAL A 94 7.73 -2.64 10.55
N VAL A 95 6.41 -2.74 10.44
CA VAL A 95 5.44 -1.86 11.11
C VAL A 95 4.87 -2.46 12.41
N VAL A 96 4.99 -3.79 12.57
CA VAL A 96 4.71 -4.50 13.83
C VAL A 96 5.90 -5.46 14.05
N PRO A 97 6.77 -5.21 15.05
CA PRO A 97 8.08 -5.87 15.13
C PRO A 97 8.07 -7.27 15.74
N ASP A 98 7.08 -7.62 16.55
CA ASP A 98 7.02 -8.90 17.26
C ASP A 98 5.64 -9.15 17.88
N ASP A 99 4.90 -10.12 17.36
CA ASP A 99 3.67 -10.61 18.00
C ASP A 99 3.61 -12.15 17.89
N GLY A 100 3.17 -12.84 18.94
CA GLY A 100 3.01 -14.29 18.96
C GLY A 100 1.79 -14.79 18.17
N ASN A 101 1.05 -13.89 17.51
CA ASN A 101 -0.16 -14.22 16.77
C ASN A 101 -0.28 -13.45 15.45
N ALA A 102 -0.28 -14.18 14.33
CA ALA A 102 -0.43 -13.61 12.99
C ALA A 102 -1.70 -12.74 12.80
N LEU A 103 -2.82 -13.12 13.43
CA LEU A 103 -4.07 -12.37 13.34
C LEU A 103 -4.01 -11.08 14.15
N SER A 104 -3.26 -11.05 15.25
CA SER A 104 -3.01 -9.83 16.03
C SER A 104 -2.17 -8.82 15.23
N VAL A 105 -1.12 -9.28 14.54
CA VAL A 105 -0.36 -8.45 13.59
C VAL A 105 -1.26 -7.86 12.52
N LEU A 106 -2.09 -8.70 11.90
CA LEU A 106 -3.01 -8.30 10.85
C LEU A 106 -4.07 -7.30 11.35
N ASP A 107 -4.63 -7.54 12.52
CA ASP A 107 -5.60 -6.65 13.17
C ASP A 107 -4.98 -5.31 13.52
N THR A 108 -3.73 -5.29 14.01
CA THR A 108 -2.98 -4.06 14.29
C THR A 108 -2.82 -3.20 13.03
N MET A 109 -2.31 -3.78 11.94
CA MET A 109 -2.19 -3.07 10.65
C MET A 109 -3.55 -2.63 10.09
N GLY A 110 -4.57 -3.50 10.22
CA GLY A 110 -5.94 -3.21 9.79
C GLY A 110 -6.59 -2.07 10.56
N LYS A 111 -6.39 -2.02 11.89
CA LYS A 111 -6.89 -0.96 12.77
C LYS A 111 -6.19 0.36 12.46
N ALA A 112 -4.87 0.37 12.25
CA ALA A 112 -4.12 1.54 11.81
C ALA A 112 -4.69 2.11 10.49
N MET A 113 -4.86 1.27 9.46
CA MET A 113 -5.47 1.66 8.19
C MET A 113 -6.87 2.25 8.36
N GLN A 114 -7.71 1.62 9.18
CA GLN A 114 -9.07 2.10 9.44
C GLN A 114 -9.07 3.44 10.15
N ARG A 115 -8.28 3.59 11.21
CA ARG A 115 -8.12 4.82 11.99
C ARG A 115 -7.66 6.00 11.15
N TYR A 116 -6.68 5.77 10.29
CA TYR A 116 -6.17 6.81 9.42
C TYR A 116 -7.19 7.25 8.38
N ARG A 117 -7.80 6.31 7.64
CA ARG A 117 -8.54 6.60 6.39
C ARG A 117 -10.06 6.71 6.53
N SER A 118 -10.63 6.27 7.64
CA SER A 118 -12.10 6.23 7.80
C SER A 118 -12.63 7.50 8.42
N TRP A 119 -13.80 7.94 7.97
CA TRP A 119 -14.55 8.98 8.68
C TRP A 119 -15.17 8.45 9.98
N GLY A 120 -15.49 7.16 10.02
CA GLY A 120 -16.15 6.51 11.14
C GLY A 120 -17.67 6.52 11.04
N HIS A 121 -18.30 5.88 12.01
CA HIS A 121 -19.75 5.78 12.13
C HIS A 121 -20.20 6.44 13.41
N THR A 122 -21.26 7.25 13.33
CA THR A 122 -21.91 7.82 14.51
C THR A 122 -22.88 6.78 15.06
N LYS A 123 -22.69 6.36 16.32
CA LYS A 123 -23.69 5.53 17.02
C LYS A 123 -24.95 6.39 17.23
N LYS A 124 -26.14 5.82 16.98
CA LYS A 124 -27.41 6.52 17.26
C LYS A 124 -27.41 6.95 18.74
N HIS A 125 -27.78 8.21 19.01
CA HIS A 125 -27.82 8.82 20.36
C HIS A 125 -26.46 8.99 21.06
N SER A 126 -25.36 9.11 20.29
CA SER A 126 -24.03 9.36 20.83
C SER A 126 -23.60 10.80 20.58
N ASP A 127 -23.36 11.57 21.65
CA ASP A 127 -22.82 12.94 21.57
C ASP A 127 -21.32 12.97 21.21
N SER A 128 -20.65 11.82 21.26
CA SER A 128 -19.19 11.68 21.06
C SER A 128 -18.71 11.80 19.61
N GLY A 129 -19.60 12.10 18.65
CA GLY A 129 -19.27 12.16 17.23
C GLY A 129 -18.96 10.78 16.59
N PRO A 130 -18.43 10.74 15.35
CA PRO A 130 -18.16 9.49 14.66
C PRO A 130 -16.98 8.74 15.31
N LEU A 131 -17.11 7.41 15.40
CA LEU A 131 -16.10 6.52 15.97
C LEU A 131 -15.46 5.63 14.90
N VAL A 132 -14.20 5.28 15.10
CA VAL A 132 -13.46 4.28 14.35
C VAL A 132 -12.72 3.38 15.34
N ASN A 133 -12.98 2.06 15.30
CA ASN A 133 -12.45 1.11 16.27
C ASN A 133 -12.72 1.54 17.73
N ASP A 134 -13.95 1.95 18.00
CA ASP A 134 -14.45 2.47 19.30
C ASP A 134 -13.68 3.67 19.87
N GLN A 135 -12.91 4.38 19.02
CA GLN A 135 -12.23 5.61 19.39
C GLN A 135 -12.73 6.79 18.56
N PRO A 136 -12.64 8.04 19.06
CA PRO A 136 -13.01 9.23 18.31
C PRO A 136 -12.31 9.26 16.95
N SER A 137 -13.09 9.48 15.89
CA SER A 137 -12.55 9.64 14.54
C SER A 137 -11.62 10.84 14.47
N GLU A 138 -10.49 10.65 13.80
CA GLU A 138 -9.48 11.70 13.62
C GLU A 138 -9.85 12.68 12.51
N LYS A 139 -10.86 12.32 11.68
CA LYS A 139 -11.41 13.15 10.60
C LYS A 139 -10.34 13.65 9.62
N ASN A 140 -9.32 12.82 9.33
CA ASN A 140 -8.16 13.17 8.51
C ASN A 140 -8.51 13.63 7.08
N PHE A 141 -9.68 13.22 6.59
CA PHE A 141 -10.17 13.46 5.23
C PHE A 141 -11.53 14.16 5.26
N GLN A 142 -11.61 15.30 5.95
CA GLN A 142 -12.84 16.09 6.06
C GLN A 142 -13.37 16.56 4.71
N ASP A 143 -12.51 17.04 3.82
CA ASP A 143 -12.95 17.48 2.49
C ASP A 143 -13.52 16.32 1.67
N ASP A 144 -12.91 15.12 1.72
CA ASP A 144 -13.46 13.93 1.07
C ASP A 144 -14.84 13.55 1.62
N HIS A 145 -15.03 13.66 2.95
CA HIS A 145 -16.30 13.39 3.59
C HIS A 145 -17.36 14.44 3.24
N ASP A 146 -17.00 15.72 3.31
CA ASP A 146 -17.90 16.83 3.03
C ASP A 146 -18.25 16.87 1.54
N TRP A 147 -17.33 16.53 0.63
CA TRP A 147 -17.64 16.31 -0.78
C TRP A 147 -18.73 15.26 -0.99
N PHE A 148 -18.65 14.13 -0.27
CA PHE A 148 -19.67 13.09 -0.33
C PHE A 148 -21.01 13.53 0.28
N ARG A 149 -20.99 14.14 1.47
CA ARG A 149 -22.21 14.50 2.23
C ARG A 149 -22.88 15.79 1.80
N LYS A 150 -22.11 16.74 1.28
CA LYS A 150 -22.53 18.11 0.92
C LYS A 150 -22.31 18.36 -0.57
N ASN A 151 -22.61 17.38 -1.43
CA ASN A 151 -22.42 17.46 -2.89
C ASN A 151 -23.27 18.55 -3.60
N SER A 152 -24.21 19.18 -2.89
CA SER A 152 -24.93 20.37 -3.34
C SER A 152 -24.12 21.67 -3.16
N ASP A 153 -23.10 21.66 -2.30
CA ASP A 153 -22.23 22.81 -2.04
C ASP A 153 -21.36 23.11 -3.27
N PRO A 154 -21.37 24.36 -3.78
CA PRO A 154 -20.57 24.77 -4.93
C PRO A 154 -19.06 24.47 -4.79
N ARG A 155 -18.51 24.49 -3.57
CA ARG A 155 -17.09 24.21 -3.30
C ARG A 155 -16.67 22.80 -3.71
N PHE A 156 -17.58 21.84 -3.63
CA PHE A 156 -17.34 20.42 -3.95
C PHE A 156 -17.76 20.07 -5.40
N ARG A 157 -18.35 21.03 -6.10
CA ARG A 157 -18.68 20.98 -7.53
C ARG A 157 -17.58 21.55 -8.42
N THR A 158 -16.49 22.06 -7.82
CA THR A 158 -15.34 22.56 -8.55
C THR A 158 -14.76 21.46 -9.45
N PRO A 159 -14.27 21.81 -10.66
CA PRO A 159 -13.72 20.85 -11.61
C PRO A 159 -12.43 20.19 -11.11
N ASP A 160 -11.78 20.75 -10.08
CA ASP A 160 -10.44 20.33 -9.66
C ASP A 160 -10.43 19.49 -8.37
N PHE A 161 -11.57 19.30 -7.72
CA PHE A 161 -11.62 18.50 -6.50
C PHE A 161 -11.67 17.00 -6.81
N VAL A 162 -10.66 16.26 -6.34
CA VAL A 162 -10.65 14.79 -6.29
C VAL A 162 -10.31 14.34 -4.86
N PRO A 163 -11.11 13.44 -4.25
CA PRO A 163 -10.83 12.95 -2.91
C PRO A 163 -9.42 12.36 -2.75
N ARG A 164 -8.71 12.79 -1.70
CA ARG A 164 -7.31 12.39 -1.45
C ARG A 164 -7.18 10.88 -1.16
N ARG A 165 -8.22 10.25 -0.63
CA ARG A 165 -8.23 8.80 -0.36
C ARG A 165 -8.24 7.92 -1.61
N SER A 166 -8.34 8.50 -2.81
CA SER A 166 -8.24 7.77 -4.08
C SER A 166 -6.93 6.98 -4.24
N ILE A 167 -5.85 7.40 -3.59
CA ILE A 167 -4.56 6.68 -3.56
C ILE A 167 -4.63 5.29 -2.89
N PHE A 168 -5.64 5.03 -2.06
CA PHE A 168 -5.91 3.69 -1.50
C PHE A 168 -6.49 2.72 -2.53
N GLY A 169 -6.67 3.18 -3.77
CA GLY A 169 -7.09 2.40 -4.91
C GLY A 169 -8.37 2.95 -5.55
N LEU A 170 -8.49 2.65 -6.83
CA LEU A 170 -9.61 2.93 -7.71
C LEU A 170 -10.22 1.59 -8.19
N PRO A 171 -11.56 1.51 -8.31
CA PRO A 171 -12.51 2.55 -7.95
C PRO A 171 -12.59 2.77 -6.44
N HIS A 172 -12.70 4.04 -6.03
CA HIS A 172 -12.91 4.43 -4.64
C HIS A 172 -14.36 4.87 -4.46
N ASN A 173 -15.18 3.97 -3.93
CA ASN A 173 -16.61 4.21 -3.77
C ASN A 173 -16.90 4.87 -2.41
N TYR A 174 -17.76 5.88 -2.41
CA TYR A 174 -18.22 6.60 -1.23
C TYR A 174 -19.69 6.26 -0.89
N GLY A 175 -20.40 5.65 -1.81
CA GLY A 175 -21.79 5.22 -1.71
C GLY A 175 -22.38 4.96 -3.09
N ASP A 176 -23.65 4.59 -3.15
CA ASP A 176 -24.32 4.36 -4.43
C ASP A 176 -24.33 5.63 -5.26
N GLY A 177 -23.75 5.56 -6.47
CA GLY A 177 -23.62 6.72 -7.34
C GLY A 177 -22.52 7.71 -6.96
N PHE A 178 -21.69 7.43 -5.95
CA PHE A 178 -20.57 8.29 -5.58
C PHE A 178 -19.24 7.55 -5.62
N GLY A 179 -18.29 8.05 -6.40
CA GLY A 179 -16.96 7.45 -6.42
C GLY A 179 -15.99 8.12 -7.36
N VAL A 180 -14.75 7.65 -7.30
CA VAL A 180 -13.67 8.00 -8.21
C VAL A 180 -13.23 6.73 -8.91
N ALA A 181 -13.07 6.76 -10.23
CA ALA A 181 -12.62 5.63 -11.04
C ALA A 181 -11.54 6.11 -12.04
N PRO A 182 -10.73 5.21 -12.62
CA PRO A 182 -9.86 5.59 -13.72
C PRO A 182 -10.70 6.13 -14.89
N SER A 183 -10.23 7.16 -15.59
CA SER A 183 -10.94 7.69 -16.76
C SER A 183 -10.53 7.02 -18.08
N GLN A 184 -9.54 6.14 -18.04
CA GLN A 184 -8.93 5.56 -19.23
C GLN A 184 -9.74 4.38 -19.77
N PRO A 185 -9.99 4.32 -21.09
CA PRO A 185 -10.61 3.17 -21.72
C PRO A 185 -9.83 1.88 -21.41
N GLY A 186 -10.54 0.82 -21.02
CA GLY A 186 -9.94 -0.48 -20.68
C GLY A 186 -9.27 -0.56 -19.31
N MET A 187 -9.30 0.50 -18.51
CA MET A 187 -8.78 0.49 -17.14
C MET A 187 -9.90 0.59 -16.11
N ASP A 188 -10.30 -0.54 -15.54
CA ASP A 188 -11.36 -0.55 -14.54
C ASP A 188 -10.86 -0.31 -13.12
N ARG A 189 -9.59 -0.66 -12.85
CA ARG A 189 -9.04 -0.71 -11.49
C ARG A 189 -7.58 -0.30 -11.45
N ARG A 190 -7.24 0.47 -10.42
CA ARG A 190 -5.85 0.71 -10.00
C ARG A 190 -5.81 0.52 -8.50
N ALA A 191 -5.21 -0.55 -8.02
CA ALA A 191 -5.18 -0.74 -6.57
C ALA A 191 -3.99 -0.03 -5.91
N SER A 192 -4.04 0.07 -4.58
CA SER A 192 -3.08 0.85 -3.79
C SER A 192 -1.63 0.39 -4.05
N PRO A 193 -0.67 1.35 -4.08
CA PRO A 193 0.76 1.05 -4.13
C PRO A 193 1.33 0.62 -2.76
N LEU A 194 0.52 0.65 -1.69
CA LEU A 194 0.86 0.11 -0.39
C LEU A 194 0.39 -1.35 -0.29
N LEU A 195 1.34 -2.23 0.03
CA LEU A 195 1.13 -3.64 0.33
C LEU A 195 1.44 -3.85 1.82
N LEU A 196 0.60 -4.64 2.48
CA LEU A 196 0.82 -5.09 3.84
C LEU A 196 1.02 -6.61 3.82
N HIS A 197 1.91 -7.10 4.67
CA HIS A 197 2.29 -8.51 4.75
C HIS A 197 2.50 -8.94 6.20
N VAL A 198 2.07 -10.15 6.55
CA VAL A 198 2.41 -10.80 7.83
C VAL A 198 3.48 -11.86 7.55
N HIS A 199 4.66 -11.69 8.15
CA HIS A 199 5.77 -12.61 7.97
C HIS A 199 6.02 -13.43 9.25
N PRO A 200 6.03 -14.77 9.20
CA PRO A 200 6.41 -15.61 10.33
C PRO A 200 7.92 -15.65 10.53
N LEU A 201 8.34 -15.65 11.80
CA LEU A 201 9.70 -15.82 12.27
C LEU A 201 9.86 -17.18 12.99
N ALA A 202 10.94 -17.37 13.76
CA ALA A 202 11.10 -18.56 14.61
C ALA A 202 10.16 -18.53 15.82
N ALA A 203 9.95 -19.69 16.44
CA ALA A 203 9.14 -19.87 17.66
C ALA A 203 7.74 -19.24 17.59
N ASP A 204 7.10 -19.32 16.41
CA ASP A 204 5.75 -18.80 16.14
C ASP A 204 5.57 -17.29 16.41
N TRP A 205 6.66 -16.52 16.28
CA TRP A 205 6.58 -15.06 16.21
C TRP A 205 6.22 -14.58 14.81
N PHE A 206 5.59 -13.41 14.74
CA PHE A 206 5.16 -12.79 13.50
C PHE A 206 5.49 -11.30 13.49
N ILE A 207 5.76 -10.79 12.29
CA ILE A 207 5.94 -9.36 12.05
C ILE A 207 4.97 -8.85 11.00
N GLY A 208 4.60 -7.58 11.14
CA GLY A 208 3.85 -6.84 10.14
C GLY A 208 4.80 -6.03 9.29
N VAL A 209 4.65 -6.13 7.98
CA VAL A 209 5.52 -5.47 7.00
C VAL A 209 4.68 -4.60 6.08
N ALA A 210 5.14 -3.38 5.85
CA ALA A 210 4.62 -2.49 4.82
C ALA A 210 5.61 -2.38 3.67
N LEU A 211 5.13 -2.59 2.44
CA LEU A 211 5.86 -2.31 1.20
C LEU A 211 5.11 -1.22 0.43
N LEU A 212 5.73 -0.05 0.27
CA LEU A 212 5.24 1.06 -0.53
C LEU A 212 6.02 1.10 -1.85
N LEU A 213 5.33 1.04 -2.98
CA LEU A 213 5.93 1.13 -4.32
C LEU A 213 5.38 2.34 -5.08
N PRO A 214 5.92 3.56 -4.86
CA PRO A 214 5.56 4.70 -5.68
C PRO A 214 5.89 4.43 -7.14
N ALA A 215 4.93 4.76 -8.00
CA ALA A 215 4.98 4.57 -9.44
C ALA A 215 3.91 5.48 -10.04
N ARG A 216 3.99 5.79 -11.33
CA ARG A 216 2.93 6.54 -12.03
C ARG A 216 1.59 5.90 -11.73
N PHE A 217 0.67 6.67 -11.16
CA PHE A 217 -0.51 6.10 -10.50
C PHE A 217 -1.58 5.71 -11.51
N LEU A 218 -1.65 6.39 -12.64
CA LEU A 218 -2.39 5.95 -13.80
C LEU A 218 -1.49 6.07 -15.03
N PRO A 219 -1.69 5.24 -16.06
CA PRO A 219 -1.04 5.44 -17.35
C PRO A 219 -1.28 6.86 -17.87
N GLY A 220 -0.49 7.33 -18.84
CA GLY A 220 -0.70 8.66 -19.44
C GLY A 220 -0.49 9.85 -18.50
N GLU A 221 0.04 9.63 -17.28
CA GLU A 221 0.44 10.70 -16.37
C GLU A 221 1.49 11.61 -17.04
N GLN A 222 1.22 12.90 -17.11
CA GLN A 222 2.09 13.94 -17.66
C GLN A 222 2.36 14.97 -16.57
N ASN A 223 3.64 15.29 -16.31
CA ASN A 223 4.05 16.25 -15.29
C ASN A 223 3.46 15.98 -13.87
N GLY A 224 3.19 14.72 -13.52
CA GLY A 224 2.60 14.34 -12.23
C GLY A 224 1.07 14.40 -12.17
N GLU A 225 0.42 14.75 -13.28
CA GLU A 225 -1.03 14.85 -13.40
C GLU A 225 -1.57 13.75 -14.30
N THR A 226 -2.71 13.19 -13.90
CA THR A 226 -3.49 12.23 -14.70
C THR A 226 -4.97 12.59 -14.65
N LEU A 227 -5.81 11.84 -15.34
CA LEU A 227 -7.25 12.05 -15.35
C LEU A 227 -7.96 10.92 -14.61
N VAL A 228 -9.00 11.29 -13.87
CA VAL A 228 -9.92 10.36 -13.21
C VAL A 228 -11.37 10.73 -13.54
N THR A 229 -12.25 9.75 -13.51
CA THR A 229 -13.68 9.98 -13.58
C THR A 229 -14.23 10.10 -12.17
N VAL A 230 -14.82 11.26 -11.88
CA VAL A 230 -15.57 11.50 -10.65
C VAL A 230 -17.06 11.33 -10.93
N LYS A 231 -17.67 10.40 -10.21
CA LYS A 231 -19.09 10.06 -10.28
C LYS A 231 -19.85 10.71 -9.12
N ILE A 232 -20.89 11.47 -9.45
CA ILE A 232 -21.82 12.12 -8.52
C ILE A 232 -23.24 11.85 -9.02
N ASN A 233 -23.92 10.86 -8.42
CA ASN A 233 -25.21 10.34 -8.86
C ASN A 233 -25.19 9.90 -10.34
N GLN A 234 -26.02 10.53 -11.17
CA GLN A 234 -26.11 10.29 -12.61
C GLN A 234 -25.08 11.10 -13.42
N ARG A 235 -24.28 11.96 -12.78
CA ARG A 235 -23.30 12.82 -13.45
C ARG A 235 -21.91 12.22 -13.33
N ASN A 236 -21.22 12.19 -14.45
CA ASN A 236 -19.79 11.85 -14.53
C ASN A 236 -19.04 13.08 -15.01
N ALA A 237 -17.90 13.36 -14.40
CA ALA A 237 -16.98 14.40 -14.85
C ALA A 237 -15.56 13.84 -14.84
N THR A 238 -14.81 14.07 -15.92
CA THR A 238 -13.37 13.83 -15.93
C THR A 238 -12.69 15.01 -15.24
N ARG A 239 -11.79 14.72 -14.30
CA ARG A 239 -11.06 15.73 -13.52
C ARG A 239 -9.57 15.44 -13.54
N PRO A 240 -8.71 16.48 -13.53
CA PRO A 240 -7.30 16.30 -13.26
C PRO A 240 -7.11 15.73 -11.85
N TYR A 241 -6.12 14.86 -11.70
CA TYR A 241 -5.77 14.22 -10.45
C TYR A 241 -4.26 14.16 -10.32
N THR A 242 -3.78 14.79 -9.24
CA THR A 242 -2.41 14.66 -8.77
C THR A 242 -2.41 13.76 -7.55
N VAL A 243 -1.56 12.74 -7.58
CA VAL A 243 -1.51 11.74 -6.50
C VAL A 243 -0.82 12.35 -5.29
N ASP A 244 -1.53 12.39 -4.16
CA ASP A 244 -0.96 12.86 -2.90
C ASP A 244 -0.24 11.73 -2.16
N TRP A 245 1.04 11.53 -2.48
CA TRP A 245 1.90 10.54 -1.81
C TRP A 245 2.07 10.80 -0.32
N LYS A 246 1.81 12.02 0.17
CA LYS A 246 1.85 12.31 1.62
C LYS A 246 0.79 11.53 2.37
N VAL A 247 -0.31 11.13 1.72
CA VAL A 247 -1.36 10.31 2.35
C VAL A 247 -0.80 8.97 2.83
N LEU A 248 -0.06 8.25 1.98
CA LEU A 248 0.51 6.95 2.37
C LEU A 248 1.72 7.11 3.27
N ASN A 249 2.54 8.14 3.07
CA ASN A 249 3.66 8.41 3.97
C ASN A 249 3.17 8.79 5.37
N THR A 250 2.15 9.64 5.52
CA THR A 250 1.60 10.02 6.83
C THR A 250 0.99 8.82 7.57
N LEU A 251 0.40 7.86 6.86
CA LEU A 251 -0.06 6.61 7.47
C LEU A 251 1.11 5.83 8.10
N LEU A 252 2.23 5.73 7.40
CA LEU A 252 3.40 4.96 7.85
C LEU A 252 4.25 5.71 8.87
N ASP A 253 4.43 7.02 8.70
CA ASP A 253 5.28 7.89 9.52
C ASP A 253 4.55 8.50 10.72
N GLY A 254 3.21 8.54 10.66
CA GLY A 254 2.40 9.34 11.58
C GLY A 254 2.45 10.84 11.22
N TYR A 255 1.80 11.64 12.06
CA TYR A 255 1.86 13.10 11.95
C TYR A 255 3.12 13.64 12.68
N PRO A 256 3.77 14.69 12.15
CA PRO A 256 4.83 15.39 12.87
C PRO A 256 4.35 15.81 14.26
N GLN A 257 5.15 15.52 15.29
CA GLN A 257 4.80 15.82 16.67
C GLN A 257 5.45 17.12 17.15
N PRO A 258 4.74 17.95 17.93
CA PRO A 258 3.33 17.79 18.33
C PRO A 258 2.39 18.13 17.17
N ASP A 259 1.33 17.34 16.98
CA ASP A 259 0.41 17.49 15.85
C ASP A 259 -0.87 18.30 16.17
N GLY A 260 -0.90 18.94 17.35
CA GLY A 260 -2.04 19.70 17.87
C GLY A 260 -3.25 18.85 18.28
N LYS A 261 -3.25 17.54 18.02
CA LYS A 261 -4.30 16.59 18.41
C LYS A 261 -3.81 15.54 19.41
N GLY A 262 -2.51 15.53 19.74
CA GLY A 262 -1.89 14.58 20.65
C GLY A 262 -1.93 13.14 20.16
N ARG A 263 -1.95 12.94 18.83
CA ARG A 263 -2.07 11.58 18.27
C ARG A 263 -0.71 10.89 18.30
N ALA A 264 -0.67 9.67 18.81
CA ALA A 264 0.47 8.79 18.66
C ALA A 264 0.64 8.34 17.19
N PRO A 265 1.86 8.00 16.74
CA PRO A 265 2.06 7.31 15.47
C PRO A 265 1.25 6.01 15.42
N TYR A 266 0.74 5.63 14.24
CA TYR A 266 0.02 4.36 14.08
C TYR A 266 0.91 3.13 14.25
N PHE A 267 2.21 3.29 13.99
CA PHE A 267 3.24 2.25 14.11
C PHE A 267 4.43 2.80 14.93
N PRO A 268 4.29 2.90 16.26
CA PRO A 268 5.29 3.58 17.10
C PRO A 268 6.64 2.85 17.16
N ASN A 269 6.65 1.53 16.97
CA ASN A 269 7.84 0.69 17.04
C ASN A 269 8.33 0.26 15.64
N LYS A 270 7.99 1.03 14.59
CA LYS A 270 8.36 0.66 13.23
C LYS A 270 9.88 0.69 13.02
N ARG A 271 10.36 -0.16 12.12
CA ARG A 271 11.78 -0.26 11.75
C ARG A 271 11.95 -0.17 10.23
N PRO A 272 12.81 0.73 9.72
CA PRO A 272 13.09 0.81 8.29
C PRO A 272 13.85 -0.42 7.80
N VAL A 273 13.49 -0.90 6.61
CA VAL A 273 14.14 -2.05 5.95
C VAL A 273 14.80 -1.63 4.64
N TYR A 274 14.13 -0.84 3.81
CA TYR A 274 14.61 -0.44 2.49
C TYR A 274 13.84 0.78 1.97
N PRO A 275 14.45 1.74 1.27
CA PRO A 275 15.77 2.27 1.60
C PRO A 275 15.81 2.63 3.09
#